data_AF-A0A520PCZ1-F1
#
_entry.id   AF-A0A520PCZ1-F1
#
_cell.length_a   1.000
_cell.length_b   1.000
_cell.length_c   1.000
_cell.angle_alpha   90.00
_cell.angle_beta   90.00
_cell.angle_gamma   90.00
#
_symmetry.space_group_name_H-M   'P 1'
#
loop_
_entity.id
_entity.type
_entity.pdbx_description
1 polymer ?
#
loop_
_entity_poly.entity_id
_entity_poly.type
_entity_poly.pdbx_seq_one_letter_code
_entity_poly.pdbx_strand_id
1 'polypeptide(L)' 'MTTRRYALRDDQWQRIEHLLPGRVGTVGVTARDNRLFVEAALYRYRAGIPWRDLPERFGDFRVIHTRHMRWSKRGVWQ' A
#
# COMPACT_ATOMS: atom_id res chain seq x y z
N MET A 1 21.21 1.95 -7.15
CA MET A 1 19.74 1.92 -6.97
C MET A 1 19.40 2.64 -5.69
N THR A 2 18.76 3.79 -5.76
CA THR A 2 18.48 4.63 -4.59
C THR A 2 17.34 4.02 -3.78
N THR A 3 17.67 3.27 -2.72
CA THR A 3 16.67 2.75 -1.79
C THR A 3 16.01 3.91 -1.05
N ARG A 4 14.77 4.25 -1.41
CA ARG A 4 13.97 5.20 -0.63
C ARG A 4 13.75 4.62 0.76
N ARG A 5 13.94 5.45 1.80
CA ARG A 5 13.72 5.04 3.20
C ARG A 5 12.32 4.43 3.35
N TYR A 6 12.28 3.19 3.81
CA TYR A 6 11.07 2.37 4.01
C TYR A 6 10.35 1.82 2.76
N ALA A 7 10.89 1.99 1.55
CA ALA A 7 10.34 1.34 0.36
C ALA A 7 10.61 -0.17 0.35
N LEU A 8 9.78 -0.92 -0.39
CA LEU A 8 10.02 -2.35 -0.63
C LEU A 8 11.03 -2.51 -1.75
N ARG A 9 11.94 -3.47 -1.57
CA ARG A 9 12.75 -3.96 -2.69
C ARG A 9 11.89 -4.78 -3.64
N ASP A 10 12.32 -4.89 -4.89
CA ASP A 10 11.58 -5.61 -5.92
C ASP A 10 11.40 -7.09 -5.58
N ASP A 11 12.41 -7.75 -5.00
CA ASP A 11 12.34 -9.14 -4.56
C ASP A 11 11.33 -9.36 -3.43
N GLN A 12 11.18 -8.38 -2.52
CA GLN A 12 10.18 -8.43 -1.47
C GLN A 12 8.78 -8.21 -2.03
N TRP A 13 8.66 -7.30 -3.00
CA TRP A 13 7.40 -7.00 -3.67
C TRP A 13 6.85 -8.20 -4.43
N GLN A 14 7.67 -8.87 -5.24
CA GLN A 14 7.28 -10.07 -6.01
C GLN A 14 6.73 -11.20 -5.12
N ARG A 15 7.24 -11.32 -3.88
CA ARG A 15 6.76 -12.31 -2.90
C ARG A 15 5.40 -11.99 -2.31
N ILE A 16 4.94 -10.74 -2.36
CA ILE A 16 3.66 -10.35 -1.72
C ILE A 16 2.60 -9.91 -2.73
N GLU A 17 3.00 -9.44 -3.91
CA GLU A 17 2.08 -8.90 -4.91
C GLU A 17 0.98 -9.91 -5.26
N HIS A 18 1.34 -11.19 -5.24
CA HIS A 18 0.46 -12.28 -5.56
C HIS A 18 -0.51 -12.68 -4.43
N LEU A 19 -0.48 -11.99 -3.29
CA LEU A 19 -1.43 -12.15 -2.18
C LEU A 19 -2.46 -11.00 -2.13
N LEU A 20 -2.21 -9.90 -2.84
CA LEU A 20 -3.01 -8.69 -2.74
C LEU A 20 -4.25 -8.71 -3.64
N PRO A 21 -5.42 -8.23 -3.19
CA PRO A 21 -6.60 -8.07 -4.05
C PRO A 21 -6.47 -6.83 -4.96
N GLY A 22 -7.25 -6.77 -6.05
CA GLY A 22 -7.25 -5.62 -6.96
C GLY A 22 -6.12 -5.64 -8.00
N ARG A 23 -5.62 -6.83 -8.33
CA ARG A 23 -4.74 -7.08 -9.49
C ARG A 23 -5.53 -7.03 -10.80
N VAL A 24 -4.82 -6.80 -11.90
CA VAL A 24 -5.36 -6.96 -13.25
C VAL A 24 -5.98 -8.36 -13.36
N GLY A 25 -7.27 -8.43 -13.69
CA GLY A 25 -8.03 -9.69 -13.76
C GLY A 25 -8.82 -10.07 -12.50
N THR A 26 -8.73 -9.32 -11.39
CA THR A 26 -9.58 -9.53 -10.21
C THR A 26 -10.84 -8.65 -10.27
N VAL A 27 -11.98 -9.20 -9.84
CA VAL A 27 -13.29 -8.53 -9.91
C VAL A 27 -13.31 -7.31 -8.98
N GLY A 28 -13.43 -6.10 -9.55
CA GLY A 28 -13.44 -4.83 -8.83
C GLY A 28 -12.61 -3.74 -9.53
N VAL A 29 -12.49 -2.57 -8.89
CA VAL A 29 -11.63 -1.47 -9.39
C VAL A 29 -10.17 -1.93 -9.36
N THR A 30 -9.56 -2.10 -10.53
CA THR A 30 -8.11 -2.28 -10.68
C THR A 30 -7.42 -1.16 -9.92
N ALA A 31 -6.65 -1.52 -8.89
CA ALA A 31 -5.88 -0.53 -8.17
C ALA A 31 -4.82 0.04 -9.12
N ARG A 32 -4.88 1.37 -9.36
CA ARG A 32 -3.92 2.07 -10.24
C ARG A 32 -2.47 1.72 -9.93
N ASP A 33 -2.15 1.58 -8.64
CA ASP A 33 -0.85 1.09 -8.17
C ASP A 33 -1.00 0.38 -6.80
N ASN A 34 -0.83 -0.94 -6.79
CA ASN A 34 -0.84 -1.75 -5.57
C ASN A 34 0.42 -1.54 -4.74
N ARG A 35 1.56 -1.35 -5.42
CA ARG A 35 2.86 -1.22 -4.76
C ARG A 35 2.94 0.08 -4.00
N LEU A 36 2.58 1.19 -4.64
CA LEU A 36 2.56 2.50 -4.00
C LEU A 36 1.67 2.53 -2.75
N PHE A 37 0.52 1.85 -2.81
CA PHE A 37 -0.38 1.73 -1.66
C PHE A 37 0.23 0.93 -0.50
N VAL A 38 0.85 -0.22 -0.78
CA VAL A 38 1.49 -1.02 0.27
C VAL A 38 2.72 -0.30 0.85
N GLU A 39 3.51 0.36 0.00
CA GLU A 39 4.63 1.18 0.46
C GLU A 39 4.17 2.36 1.34
N ALA A 40 3.02 2.98 1.02
CA ALA A 40 2.41 4.00 1.86
C ALA A 40 2.01 3.46 3.25
N ALA A 41 1.35 2.30 3.28
CA ALA A 41 0.97 1.65 4.54
C ALA A 41 2.21 1.30 5.37
N LEU A 42 3.22 0.68 4.75
CA LEU A 42 4.49 0.34 5.41
C LEU A 42 5.23 1.57 5.91
N TYR A 43 5.28 2.65 5.12
CA TYR A 43 5.89 3.90 5.54
C TYR A 43 5.22 4.44 6.80
N ARG A 44 3.87 4.49 6.81
CA ARG A 44 3.10 4.97 7.97
C ARG A 44 3.41 4.14 9.23
N TYR A 45 3.46 2.82 9.14
CA TYR A 45 3.79 1.95 10.28
C TYR A 45 5.24 2.09 10.73
N ARG A 46 6.21 2.17 9.80
CA ARG A 46 7.64 2.28 10.13
C ARG A 46 8.02 3.67 10.65
N ALA A 47 7.38 4.71 10.16
CA ALA A 47 7.62 6.09 10.60
C ALA A 47 6.79 6.48 11.84
N GLY A 48 5.76 5.71 12.19
CA GLY A 48 4.92 5.98 13.37
C GLY A 48 4.05 7.24 13.24
N ILE A 49 3.75 7.67 12.02
CA ILE A 49 3.03 8.93 11.77
C ILE A 49 1.51 8.72 11.63
N PRO A 50 0.68 9.75 11.89
CA PRO A 50 -0.73 9.70 11.53
C PRO A 50 -0.90 9.69 10.00
N TRP A 51 -2.04 9.17 9.52
CA TRP A 51 -2.33 9.13 8.08
C TRP A 51 -2.30 10.51 7.42
N ARG A 52 -2.69 11.57 8.15
CA ARG A 52 -2.73 12.94 7.62
C ARG A 52 -1.35 13.49 7.25
N ASP A 53 -0.29 12.94 7.85
CA ASP A 53 1.09 13.41 7.65
C ASP A 53 1.83 12.54 6.62
N LEU A 54 1.09 11.69 5.90
CA LEU A 54 1.66 10.85 4.88
C LEU A 54 2.23 11.73 3.75
N PRO A 55 3.48 11.48 3.30
CA PRO A 55 4.08 12.27 2.24
C PRO A 55 3.28 12.26 0.93
N GLU A 56 3.18 13.41 0.28
CA GLU A 56 2.40 13.60 -0.96
C GLU A 56 2.76 12.64 -2.09
N ARG A 57 3.99 12.13 -2.13
CA ARG A 57 4.44 11.11 -3.11
C ARG A 57 3.58 9.85 -3.12
N PHE A 58 2.84 9.57 -2.06
CA PHE A 58 1.94 8.42 -1.97
C PHE A 58 0.53 8.74 -2.47
N GLY A 59 0.20 10.02 -2.67
CA GLY A 59 -1.13 10.50 -3.03
C GLY A 59 -1.99 10.94 -1.84
N ASP A 60 -3.28 11.17 -2.08
CA ASP A 60 -4.21 11.63 -1.05
C ASP A 60 -4.38 10.58 0.07
N PHE A 61 -3.99 10.98 1.28
CA PHE A 61 -4.08 10.13 2.46
C PHE A 61 -5.50 9.61 2.73
N ARG A 62 -6.56 10.34 2.35
CA ARG A 62 -7.95 9.91 2.55
C ARG A 62 -8.27 8.68 1.71
N VAL A 63 -7.76 8.63 0.48
CA VAL A 63 -7.94 7.49 -0.44
C VAL A 63 -7.19 6.28 0.10
N ILE A 64 -5.93 6.47 0.51
CA ILE A 64 -5.09 5.42 1.08
C ILE A 64 -5.70 4.88 2.38
N HIS A 65 -6.10 5.76 3.30
CA HIS A 65 -6.71 5.38 4.56
C HIS A 65 -8.02 4.60 4.35
N THR A 66 -8.90 5.09 3.47
CA THR A 66 -10.16 4.41 3.13
C THR A 66 -9.90 3.01 2.58
N ARG A 67 -8.91 2.87 1.70
CA ARG A 67 -8.53 1.59 1.12
C ARG A 67 -7.95 0.64 2.17
N HIS A 68 -7.06 1.14 3.02
CA HIS A 68 -6.50 0.38 4.15
C HIS A 68 -7.60 -0.14 5.07
N MET A 69 -8.56 0.71 5.44
CA MET A 69 -9.72 0.32 6.24
C MET A 69 -10.58 -0.75 5.56
N ARG A 70 -10.82 -0.65 4.25
CA ARG A 70 -11.55 -1.68 3.49
C ARG A 70 -10.83 -3.03 3.49
N TRP A 71 -9.50 -3.03 3.32
CA TRP A 71 -8.69 -4.24 3.36
C TRP A 71 -8.66 -4.87 4.75
N SER A 72 -8.56 -4.06 5.80
CA SER A 72 -8.64 -4.52 7.19
C SER A 72 -9.98 -5.18 7.49
N LYS A 73 -11.09 -4.57 7.07
CA LYS A 73 -12.43 -5.16 7.24
C LYS A 73 -12.64 -6.45 6.46
N ARG A 74 -11.90 -6.65 5.36
CA ARG A 74 -11.94 -7.86 4.53
C ARG A 74 -10.94 -8.94 4.98
N GLY A 75 -10.19 -8.72 6.06
CA GLY A 75 -9.18 -9.67 6.54
C GLY A 75 -7.92 -9.77 5.67
N VAL A 76 -7.67 -8.82 4.77
CA VAL A 76 -6.51 -8.86 3.85
C VAL A 76 -5.19 -8.66 4.59
N TRP A 77 -5.22 -8.03 5.76
CA TRP A 77 -4.04 -7.75 6.60
C TRP A 77 -3.83 -8.78 7.72
N GLN A 78 -4.56 -9.90 7.73
CA GLN A 78 -4.40 -10.96 8.73
C GLN A 78 -3.23 -11.89 8.39
#